data_AF-M4S858-F1
#
_entry.id   AF-M4S858-F1
#
_cell.length_a   1.000
_cell.length_b   1.000
_cell.length_c   1.000
_cell.angle_alpha   90.00
_cell.angle_beta   90.00
_cell.angle_gamma   90.00
#
_symmetry.space_group_name_H-M   'P 1'
#
loop_
_entity.id
_entity.type
_entity.pdbx_description
1 polymer ?
#
loop_
_entity_poly.entity_id
_entity_poly.type
_entity_poly.pdbx_seq_one_letter_code
_entity_poly.pdbx_strand_id
1 'polypeptide(L)'
;MANHFVKASFVLTVTEAEAEVLRQIEDATGILDDSGFEQDELAAAYAALGESFTSCFPSIEADPFGGFRAIFSDLDYPRLSFSLQVDPSDGSGRCKVWFYGDQVDVETAALLIQATAKSALPFGFEYALDCDRLRPGEFGGGYVVIREDGLEFAGSSRLLDRAIARGHHEGVDGYVLVTRDAEAGLLFWNSHSGFGSLAGATVFSEAEAANFDPPIADDQPEWLALPAPLN
;
A
#
# COMPACT_ATOMS: atom_id res chain seq x y z
N MET A 1 -25.02 17.43 9.08
CA MET A 1 -23.88 17.07 8.23
C MET A 1 -22.63 17.22 9.06
N ALA A 2 -21.78 16.20 9.14
CA ALA A 2 -20.45 16.29 9.74
C ALA A 2 -19.44 16.22 8.60
N ASN A 3 -18.32 16.91 8.74
CA ASN A 3 -17.21 16.83 7.80
C ASN A 3 -16.21 15.80 8.31
N HIS A 4 -15.72 14.96 7.40
CA HIS A 4 -14.72 13.92 7.68
C HIS A 4 -13.43 14.28 6.95
N PHE A 5 -12.31 13.95 7.56
CA PHE A 5 -11.00 14.30 7.10
C PHE A 5 -10.10 13.07 7.16
N VAL A 6 -9.34 12.84 6.09
CA VAL A 6 -8.27 11.85 6.06
C VAL A 6 -6.95 12.61 6.07
N LYS A 7 -6.25 12.55 7.19
CA LYS A 7 -5.03 13.33 7.41
C LYS A 7 -3.82 12.42 7.34
N ALA A 8 -2.82 12.80 6.55
CA ALA A 8 -1.52 12.14 6.53
C ALA A 8 -0.42 13.19 6.41
N SER A 9 0.74 12.90 6.98
CA SER A 9 1.94 13.72 6.84
C SER A 9 3.17 12.85 7.09
N PHE A 10 3.97 12.64 6.06
CA PHE A 10 5.13 11.75 6.14
C PHE A 10 6.19 12.14 5.12
N VAL A 11 7.43 11.77 5.40
CA VAL A 11 8.58 12.05 4.54
C VAL A 11 9.19 10.73 4.10
N LEU A 12 9.48 10.60 2.80
CA LEU A 12 10.35 9.55 2.28
C LEU A 12 11.61 10.14 1.66
N THR A 13 12.65 9.31 1.57
CA THR A 13 13.93 9.66 0.94
C THR A 13 14.06 8.89 -0.37
N VAL A 14 14.27 9.61 -1.46
CA VAL A 14 14.31 9.06 -2.83
C VAL A 14 15.59 9.50 -3.54
N THR A 15 15.90 8.89 -4.68
CA THR A 15 16.97 9.37 -5.56
C THR A 15 16.58 10.68 -6.25
N GLU A 16 17.56 11.42 -6.76
CA GLU A 16 17.30 12.63 -7.55
C GLU A 16 16.44 12.39 -8.79
N ALA A 17 16.59 11.23 -9.45
CA ALA A 17 15.80 10.87 -10.62
C ALA A 17 14.31 10.63 -10.27
N GLU A 18 14.05 9.92 -9.18
CA GLU A 18 12.68 9.72 -8.68
C GLU A 18 12.07 11.03 -8.18
N ALA A 19 12.88 11.89 -7.54
CA ALA A 19 12.45 13.22 -7.11
C ALA A 19 12.02 14.10 -8.30
N GLU A 20 12.66 13.96 -9.47
CA GLU A 20 12.28 14.70 -10.67
C GLU A 20 10.92 14.28 -11.20
N VAL A 21 10.63 12.97 -11.24
CA VAL A 21 9.29 12.46 -11.60
C VAL A 21 8.24 12.98 -10.63
N LEU A 22 8.55 13.00 -9.33
CA LEU A 22 7.63 13.50 -8.31
C LEU A 22 7.32 15.01 -8.45
N ARG A 23 8.26 15.83 -8.94
CA ARG A 23 7.99 17.26 -9.23
C ARG A 23 6.99 17.45 -10.36
N GLN A 24 6.95 16.51 -11.31
CA GLN A 24 6.11 16.59 -12.50
C GLN A 24 4.66 16.15 -12.25
N ILE A 25 4.34 15.61 -11.07
CA ILE A 25 3.00 15.07 -10.78
C ILE A 25 1.94 16.18 -10.82
N GLU A 26 2.22 17.36 -10.24
CA GLU A 26 1.28 18.48 -10.30
C GLU A 26 1.07 18.95 -11.74
N ASP A 27 2.14 19.07 -12.54
CA ASP A 27 2.06 19.42 -13.96
C ASP A 27 1.23 18.39 -14.76
N ALA A 28 1.46 17.09 -14.52
CA ALA A 28 0.70 16.00 -15.13
C ALA A 28 -0.79 16.08 -14.78
N THR A 29 -1.14 16.36 -13.52
CA THR A 29 -2.55 16.59 -13.15
C THR A 29 -3.14 17.85 -13.76
N GLY A 30 -2.35 18.92 -13.89
CA GLY A 30 -2.77 20.17 -14.53
C GLY A 30 -3.08 19.98 -16.01
N ILE A 31 -2.29 19.18 -16.72
CA ILE A 31 -2.55 18.79 -18.11
C ILE A 31 -3.89 18.03 -18.21
N LEU A 32 -4.17 17.11 -17.28
CA LEU A 32 -5.40 16.32 -17.30
C LEU A 32 -6.67 17.10 -16.87
N ASP A 33 -6.53 18.17 -16.09
CA ASP A 33 -7.63 19.06 -15.70
C ASP A 33 -7.99 20.06 -16.82
N ASP A 34 -7.07 20.31 -17.76
CA ASP A 34 -7.32 21.17 -18.91
C ASP A 34 -8.08 20.42 -20.01
N SER A 35 -9.39 20.68 -20.09
CA SER A 35 -10.28 20.11 -21.13
C SER A 35 -9.99 20.60 -22.55
N GLY A 36 -9.00 21.48 -22.75
CA GLY A 36 -8.67 22.09 -24.03
C GLY A 36 -7.71 21.29 -24.92
N PHE A 37 -7.09 20.23 -24.41
CA PHE A 37 -6.14 19.43 -25.18
C PHE A 37 -6.85 18.50 -26.18
N GLU A 38 -6.51 18.65 -27.46
CA GLU A 38 -6.81 17.63 -28.46
C GLU A 38 -5.87 16.41 -28.30
N GLN A 39 -6.23 15.26 -28.87
CA GLN A 39 -5.50 13.99 -28.63
C GLN A 39 -4.01 14.05 -28.98
N ASP A 40 -3.65 14.71 -30.09
CA ASP A 40 -2.24 14.87 -30.51
C ASP A 40 -1.46 15.82 -29.57
N GLU A 41 -2.13 16.84 -29.04
CA GLU A 41 -1.54 17.78 -28.08
C GLU A 41 -1.31 17.11 -26.73
N LEU A 42 -2.24 16.25 -26.30
CA LEU A 42 -2.11 15.45 -25.08
C LEU A 42 -0.92 14.47 -25.19
N ALA A 43 -0.75 13.83 -26.34
CA ALA A 43 0.39 12.94 -26.59
C ALA A 43 1.73 13.70 -26.57
N ALA A 44 1.77 14.92 -27.13
CA ALA A 44 2.96 15.78 -27.09
C ALA A 44 3.26 16.27 -25.67
N ALA A 45 2.24 16.65 -24.90
CA ALA A 45 2.39 17.07 -23.50
C ALA A 45 2.89 15.91 -22.62
N TYR A 46 2.35 14.71 -22.80
CA TYR A 46 2.82 13.50 -22.14
C TYR A 46 4.30 13.21 -22.45
N ALA A 47 4.69 13.28 -23.73
CA ALA A 47 6.08 13.08 -24.13
C ALA A 47 7.03 14.14 -23.55
N ALA A 48 6.54 15.37 -23.33
CA ALA A 48 7.32 16.46 -22.76
C ALA A 48 7.64 16.29 -21.26
N LEU A 49 6.89 15.46 -20.52
CA LEU A 49 7.21 15.07 -19.14
C LEU A 49 8.50 14.22 -19.07
N GLY A 50 8.93 13.63 -20.18
CA GLY A 50 10.22 12.97 -20.32
C GLY A 50 10.23 11.49 -19.93
N GLU A 51 11.33 10.81 -20.28
CA GLU A 51 11.44 9.35 -20.23
C GLU A 51 11.25 8.76 -18.82
N SER A 52 11.71 9.45 -17.79
CA SER A 52 11.55 8.98 -16.41
C SER A 52 10.08 8.93 -15.99
N PHE A 53 9.27 9.94 -16.36
CA PHE A 53 7.84 9.94 -16.10
C PHE A 53 7.14 8.83 -16.86
N THR A 54 7.39 8.72 -18.17
CA THR A 54 6.72 7.75 -19.04
C THR A 54 7.09 6.31 -18.70
N SER A 55 8.29 6.08 -18.14
CA SER A 55 8.69 4.79 -17.60
C SER A 55 7.94 4.42 -16.31
N CYS A 56 7.63 5.39 -15.45
CA CYS A 56 6.83 5.17 -14.24
C CYS A 56 5.34 4.99 -14.56
N PHE A 57 4.84 5.71 -15.56
CA PHE A 57 3.44 5.77 -15.93
C PHE A 57 3.24 5.51 -17.42
N PRO A 58 3.43 4.25 -17.88
CA PRO A 58 3.32 3.94 -19.31
C PRO A 58 1.90 4.19 -19.84
N SER A 59 1.81 4.52 -21.13
CA SER A 59 0.53 4.66 -21.82
C SER A 59 -0.23 3.33 -21.79
N ILE A 60 -1.56 3.39 -21.64
CA ILE A 60 -2.44 2.22 -21.70
C ILE A 60 -3.37 2.40 -22.90
N GLU A 61 -3.37 1.41 -23.78
CA GLU A 61 -4.12 1.45 -25.04
C GLU A 61 -3.84 2.73 -25.86
N ALA A 62 -4.86 3.54 -26.14
CA ALA A 62 -4.76 4.77 -26.90
C ALA A 62 -4.65 6.03 -26.01
N ASP A 63 -4.64 5.88 -24.69
CA ASP A 63 -4.50 6.98 -23.72
C ASP A 63 -3.02 7.13 -23.29
N PRO A 64 -2.34 8.23 -23.69
CA PRO A 64 -0.98 8.52 -23.25
C PRO A 64 -0.84 8.54 -21.73
N PHE A 65 -1.84 9.03 -21.00
CA PHE A 65 -1.83 9.14 -19.53
C PHE A 65 -2.47 7.94 -18.83
N GLY A 66 -2.82 6.87 -19.55
CA GLY A 66 -3.58 5.75 -18.99
C GLY A 66 -2.94 5.14 -17.74
N GLY A 67 -1.62 4.95 -17.71
CA GLY A 67 -0.90 4.46 -16.54
C GLY A 67 -0.87 5.44 -15.36
N PHE A 68 -0.87 6.75 -15.64
CA PHE A 68 -0.98 7.77 -14.61
C PHE A 68 -2.40 7.86 -14.05
N ARG A 69 -3.43 7.83 -14.91
CA ARG A 69 -4.84 7.83 -14.48
C ARG A 69 -5.17 6.62 -13.61
N ALA A 70 -4.57 5.46 -13.89
CA ALA A 70 -4.80 4.23 -13.15
C ALA A 70 -4.44 4.28 -11.66
N ILE A 71 -3.70 5.30 -11.20
CA ILE A 71 -3.40 5.46 -9.76
C ILE A 71 -4.50 6.19 -8.99
N PHE A 72 -5.42 6.86 -9.69
CA PHE A 72 -6.49 7.64 -9.06
C PHE A 72 -7.75 6.80 -8.85
N SER A 73 -8.46 7.07 -7.76
CA SER A 73 -9.76 6.45 -7.46
C SER A 73 -10.87 6.93 -8.41
N ASP A 74 -10.79 8.17 -8.89
CA ASP A 74 -11.65 8.75 -9.92
C ASP A 74 -10.86 8.94 -11.22
N LEU A 75 -11.09 8.04 -12.19
CA LEU A 75 -10.38 8.05 -13.48
C LEU A 75 -10.83 9.21 -14.39
N ASP A 76 -12.07 9.67 -14.22
CA ASP A 76 -12.65 10.75 -15.01
C ASP A 76 -12.16 12.11 -14.53
N TYR A 77 -11.86 12.23 -13.24
CA TYR A 77 -11.39 13.46 -12.61
C TYR A 77 -10.16 13.25 -11.71
N PRO A 78 -8.99 12.95 -12.32
CA PRO A 78 -7.77 12.65 -11.60
C PRO A 78 -7.25 13.90 -10.89
N ARG A 79 -7.38 13.92 -9.56
CA ARG A 79 -6.93 15.02 -8.71
C ARG A 79 -6.11 14.50 -7.53
N LEU A 80 -5.00 15.19 -7.27
CA LEU A 80 -4.28 14.99 -6.02
C LEU A 80 -5.08 15.63 -4.88
N SER A 81 -5.42 14.82 -3.89
CA SER A 81 -6.08 15.26 -2.66
C SER A 81 -5.08 15.50 -1.51
N PHE A 82 -3.80 15.56 -1.86
CA PHE A 82 -2.67 15.86 -0.98
C PHE A 82 -1.64 16.73 -1.72
N SER A 83 -0.77 17.37 -0.97
CA SER A 83 0.35 18.15 -1.48
C SER A 83 1.65 17.37 -1.38
N LEU A 84 2.56 17.69 -2.28
CA LEU A 84 3.90 17.13 -2.34
C LEU A 84 4.94 18.25 -2.33
N GLN A 85 5.95 18.13 -1.49
CA GLN A 85 7.10 19.03 -1.48
C GLN A 85 8.38 18.22 -1.61
N VAL A 86 9.19 18.54 -2.62
CA VAL A 86 10.52 17.96 -2.80
C VAL A 86 11.57 18.93 -2.26
N ASP A 87 12.29 18.52 -1.22
CA ASP A 87 13.40 19.30 -0.69
C ASP A 87 14.61 19.25 -1.65
N PRO A 88 15.51 20.25 -1.59
CA PRO A 88 16.78 20.19 -2.32
C PRO A 88 17.59 18.94 -1.96
N SER A 89 18.41 18.48 -2.89
CA SER A 89 19.35 17.37 -2.66
C SER A 89 20.27 17.67 -1.48
N ASP A 90 20.49 16.67 -0.64
CA ASP A 90 21.39 16.78 0.52
C ASP A 90 22.87 16.66 0.14
N GLY A 91 23.20 16.57 -1.16
CA GLY A 91 24.54 16.38 -1.68
C GLY A 91 25.00 14.91 -1.71
N SER A 92 24.17 13.97 -1.23
CA SER A 92 24.41 12.53 -1.33
C SER A 92 23.74 11.89 -2.55
N GLY A 93 23.09 12.68 -3.40
CA GLY A 93 22.25 12.19 -4.51
C GLY A 93 20.86 11.73 -4.03
N ARG A 94 20.43 12.18 -2.84
CA ARG A 94 19.14 11.88 -2.24
C ARG A 94 18.36 13.15 -1.96
N CYS A 95 17.05 13.06 -2.14
CA CYS A 95 16.10 14.13 -1.83
C CYS A 95 15.07 13.62 -0.82
N LYS A 96 14.62 14.50 0.06
CA LYS A 96 13.45 14.24 0.90
C LYS A 96 12.20 14.71 0.16
N VAL A 97 11.15 13.91 0.24
CA VAL A 97 9.85 14.25 -0.31
C VAL A 97 8.83 14.16 0.79
N TRP A 98 8.14 15.27 1.03
CA TRP A 98 7.11 15.40 2.04
C TRP A 98 5.73 15.32 1.38
N PHE A 99 4.94 14.36 1.83
CA PHE A 99 3.54 14.19 1.45
C PHE A 99 2.69 14.66 2.63
N TYR A 100 1.68 15.50 2.38
CA TYR A 100 0.79 15.97 3.44
C TYR A 100 -0.57 16.43 2.93
N GLY A 101 -1.59 16.35 3.77
CA GLY A 101 -2.92 16.86 3.47
C GLY A 101 -3.95 16.52 4.55
N ASP A 102 -5.18 17.03 4.38
CA ASP A 102 -6.32 16.76 5.27
C ASP A 102 -7.53 16.11 4.59
N GLN A 103 -7.40 15.78 3.30
CA GLN A 103 -8.35 15.01 2.50
C GLN A 103 -7.63 13.91 1.70
N VAL A 104 -6.56 13.36 2.27
CA VAL A 104 -5.63 12.47 1.56
C VAL A 104 -6.35 11.20 1.09
N ASP A 105 -6.30 10.96 -0.22
CA ASP A 105 -6.58 9.66 -0.80
C ASP A 105 -5.35 8.77 -0.58
N VAL A 106 -5.45 7.90 0.41
CA VAL A 106 -4.37 7.03 0.89
C VAL A 106 -3.95 6.04 -0.21
N GLU A 107 -4.89 5.55 -1.01
CA GLU A 107 -4.60 4.59 -2.09
C GLU A 107 -3.87 5.28 -3.24
N THR A 108 -4.34 6.45 -3.67
CA THR A 108 -3.66 7.27 -4.68
C THR A 108 -2.23 7.62 -4.25
N ALA A 109 -2.03 8.03 -2.98
CA ALA A 109 -0.69 8.31 -2.45
C ALA A 109 0.21 7.04 -2.45
N ALA A 110 -0.34 5.89 -2.06
CA ALA A 110 0.40 4.64 -2.03
C ALA A 110 0.80 4.15 -3.44
N LEU A 111 -0.11 4.22 -4.41
CA LEU A 111 0.14 3.86 -5.81
C LEU A 111 1.15 4.80 -6.48
N LEU A 112 1.07 6.11 -6.20
CA LEU A 112 2.06 7.09 -6.65
C LEU A 112 3.47 6.75 -6.13
N ILE A 113 3.60 6.50 -4.83
CA ILE A 113 4.88 6.11 -4.21
C ILE A 113 5.37 4.78 -4.78
N GLN A 114 4.47 3.80 -4.94
CA GLN A 114 4.80 2.51 -5.51
C GLN A 114 5.34 2.64 -6.94
N ALA A 115 4.77 3.52 -7.77
CA ALA A 115 5.20 3.71 -9.16
C ALA A 115 6.53 4.49 -9.27
N THR A 116 6.75 5.48 -8.40
CA THR A 116 7.81 6.49 -8.60
C THR A 116 8.99 6.38 -7.64
N ALA A 117 8.83 5.82 -6.44
CA ALA A 117 9.82 5.84 -5.38
C ALA A 117 10.35 4.44 -5.05
N LYS A 118 10.72 3.67 -6.08
CA LYS A 118 11.18 2.27 -5.96
C LYS A 118 12.35 2.11 -4.99
N SER A 119 13.27 3.07 -4.94
CA SER A 119 14.43 3.03 -4.06
C SER A 119 14.12 3.19 -2.56
N ALA A 120 12.90 3.64 -2.23
CA ALA A 120 12.42 3.75 -0.87
C ALA A 120 11.63 2.51 -0.40
N LEU A 121 11.32 1.58 -1.30
CA LEU A 121 10.53 0.39 -0.96
C LEU A 121 11.39 -0.69 -0.27
N PRO A 122 10.84 -1.42 0.72
CA PRO A 122 9.49 -1.26 1.27
C PRO A 122 9.36 0.02 2.12
N PHE A 123 8.23 0.70 2.00
CA PHE A 123 7.90 1.91 2.76
C PHE A 123 6.52 1.77 3.39
N GLY A 124 6.23 2.57 4.41
CA GLY A 124 4.89 2.65 4.97
C GLY A 124 4.63 4.00 5.60
N PHE A 125 3.36 4.36 5.69
CA PHE A 125 2.93 5.59 6.36
C PHE A 125 1.61 5.38 7.08
N GLU A 126 1.37 6.25 8.06
CA GLU A 126 0.15 6.28 8.86
C GLU A 126 -0.78 7.41 8.39
N TYR A 127 -2.07 7.22 8.60
CA TYR A 127 -3.09 8.23 8.40
C TYR A 127 -4.06 8.25 9.56
N ALA A 128 -4.67 9.41 9.80
CA ALA A 128 -5.69 9.62 10.81
C ALA A 128 -7.04 9.92 10.14
N LEU A 129 -8.10 9.38 10.74
CA LEU A 129 -9.48 9.71 10.40
C LEU A 129 -10.01 10.67 11.47
N ASP A 130 -10.48 11.83 11.04
CA ASP A 130 -10.95 12.90 11.92
C ASP A 130 -12.33 13.41 11.48
N CYS A 131 -13.09 13.94 12.44
CA CYS A 131 -14.44 14.43 12.24
C CYS A 131 -14.64 15.76 12.97
N ASP A 132 -15.26 16.74 12.33
CA ASP A 132 -15.56 18.05 12.96
C ASP A 132 -16.60 17.97 14.08
N ARG A 133 -17.18 16.78 14.31
CA ARG A 133 -18.16 16.51 15.36
C ARG A 133 -17.76 15.28 16.14
N LEU A 134 -17.89 15.36 17.47
CA LEU A 134 -17.64 14.24 18.38
C LEU A 134 -18.76 13.19 18.28
N ARG A 135 -18.65 12.30 17.29
CA ARG A 135 -19.62 11.24 17.01
C ARG A 135 -18.98 9.87 17.16
N PRO A 136 -19.69 8.88 17.74
CA PRO A 136 -19.17 7.53 17.85
C PRO A 136 -18.84 6.95 16.46
N GLY A 137 -17.67 6.32 16.33
CA GLY A 137 -17.24 5.65 15.11
C GLY A 137 -16.60 6.55 14.04
N GLU A 138 -16.54 7.87 14.24
CA GLU A 138 -16.01 8.81 13.24
C GLU A 138 -14.52 9.15 13.44
N PHE A 139 -13.84 8.51 14.40
CA PHE A 139 -12.42 8.70 14.68
C PHE A 139 -11.66 7.39 14.49
N GLY A 140 -10.41 7.50 14.07
CA GLY A 140 -9.52 6.35 13.91
C GLY A 140 -8.32 6.69 13.07
N GLY A 141 -7.90 5.73 12.26
CA GLY A 141 -6.76 5.86 11.38
C GLY A 141 -6.35 4.51 10.84
N GLY A 142 -5.11 4.43 10.40
CA GLY A 142 -4.54 3.20 9.90
C GLY A 142 -3.13 3.42 9.38
N TYR A 143 -2.63 2.40 8.71
CA TYR A 143 -1.39 2.46 7.98
C TYR A 143 -1.54 1.79 6.62
N VAL A 144 -0.61 2.13 5.74
CA VAL A 144 -0.35 1.39 4.50
C VAL A 144 1.11 0.95 4.48
N VAL A 145 1.35 -0.27 4.02
CA VAL A 145 2.68 -0.78 3.68
C VAL A 145 2.73 -0.97 2.17
N ILE A 146 3.78 -0.42 1.57
CA ILE A 146 4.01 -0.37 0.13
C ILE A 146 5.21 -1.25 -0.16
N ARG A 147 4.99 -2.31 -0.94
CA ARG A 147 6.02 -3.21 -1.46
C ARG A 147 6.07 -3.07 -2.98
N GLU A 148 7.10 -3.62 -3.60
CA GLU A 148 7.23 -3.59 -5.06
C GLU A 148 6.07 -4.32 -5.76
N ASP A 149 5.57 -5.38 -5.13
CA ASP A 149 4.59 -6.33 -5.66
C ASP A 149 3.17 -6.15 -5.10
N GLY A 150 2.96 -5.24 -4.15
CA GLY A 150 1.63 -5.05 -3.56
C GLY A 150 1.54 -3.99 -2.47
N LEU A 151 0.29 -3.68 -2.13
CA LEU A 151 -0.08 -2.77 -1.05
C LEU A 151 -0.80 -3.55 0.05
N GLU A 152 -0.55 -3.18 1.29
CA GLU A 152 -1.22 -3.73 2.47
C GLU A 152 -1.81 -2.59 3.30
N PHE A 153 -3.12 -2.65 3.56
CA PHE A 153 -3.84 -1.64 4.33
C PHE A 153 -4.36 -2.23 5.64
N ALA A 154 -4.22 -1.49 6.74
CA ALA A 154 -4.85 -1.84 8.00
C ALA A 154 -5.42 -0.60 8.69
N GLY A 155 -6.64 -0.74 9.23
CA GLY A 155 -7.32 0.32 9.96
C GLY A 155 -7.37 0.04 11.46
N SER A 156 -7.28 1.10 12.26
CA SER A 156 -7.33 1.03 13.72
C SER A 156 -8.62 0.40 14.25
N SER A 157 -9.75 0.58 13.55
CA SER A 157 -11.04 -0.06 13.87
C SER A 157 -10.95 -1.59 13.76
N ARG A 158 -10.44 -2.11 12.64
CA ARG A 158 -10.25 -3.56 12.44
C ARG A 158 -9.24 -4.13 13.44
N LEU A 159 -8.18 -3.39 13.75
CA LEU A 159 -7.19 -3.80 14.75
C LEU A 159 -7.81 -3.83 16.16
N LEU A 160 -8.67 -2.87 16.50
CA LEU A 160 -9.42 -2.84 17.75
C LEU A 160 -10.39 -4.04 17.84
N ASP A 161 -11.15 -4.31 16.78
CA ASP A 161 -12.08 -5.45 16.74
C ASP A 161 -11.33 -6.77 16.94
N ARG A 162 -10.17 -6.93 16.29
CA ARG A 162 -9.30 -8.11 16.49
C ARG A 162 -8.77 -8.17 17.92
N ALA A 163 -8.33 -7.05 18.49
CA ALA A 163 -7.85 -7.01 19.87
C ALA A 163 -8.93 -7.42 20.88
N ILE A 164 -10.17 -6.99 20.67
CA ILE A 164 -11.33 -7.40 21.49
C ILE A 164 -11.62 -8.89 21.30
N ALA A 165 -11.65 -9.38 20.05
CA ALA A 165 -11.96 -10.76 19.74
C ALA A 165 -10.99 -11.77 20.38
N ARG A 166 -9.71 -11.40 20.55
CA ARG A 166 -8.69 -12.25 21.23
C ARG A 166 -9.06 -12.62 22.66
N GLY A 167 -9.89 -11.82 23.35
CA GLY A 167 -10.40 -12.14 24.68
C GLY A 167 -11.46 -13.25 24.69
N HIS A 168 -11.96 -13.63 23.52
CA HIS A 168 -13.12 -14.53 23.37
C HIS A 168 -12.86 -15.74 22.50
N HIS A 169 -11.89 -15.67 21.57
CA HIS A 169 -11.68 -16.70 20.54
C HIS A 169 -10.19 -16.94 20.27
N GLU A 170 -9.79 -18.20 20.23
CA GLU A 170 -8.45 -18.61 19.81
C GLU A 170 -8.34 -18.55 18.27
N GLY A 171 -7.18 -18.17 17.73
CA GLY A 171 -6.96 -18.10 16.28
C GLY A 171 -7.58 -16.89 15.56
N VAL A 172 -7.91 -15.80 16.27
CA VAL A 172 -8.29 -14.50 15.67
C VAL A 172 -7.23 -14.01 14.68
N ASP A 173 -5.96 -14.32 14.96
CA ASP A 173 -4.84 -13.96 14.10
C ASP A 173 -4.53 -15.00 13.00
N GLY A 174 -5.38 -16.02 12.87
CA GLY A 174 -5.26 -17.08 11.89
C GLY A 174 -4.56 -18.31 12.43
N TYR A 175 -4.44 -19.32 11.57
CA TYR A 175 -3.84 -20.60 11.85
C TYR A 175 -2.74 -20.88 10.84
N VAL A 176 -1.70 -21.57 11.29
CA VAL A 176 -0.67 -22.15 10.41
C VAL A 176 -0.70 -23.66 10.56
N LEU A 177 -0.49 -24.37 9.46
CA LEU A 177 -0.32 -25.81 9.49
C LEU A 177 1.15 -26.13 9.75
N VAL A 178 1.43 -26.92 10.77
CA VAL A 178 2.78 -27.25 11.23
C VAL A 178 3.01 -28.75 11.21
N THR A 179 4.23 -29.19 10.91
CA THR A 179 4.68 -30.58 11.10
C THR A 179 6.01 -30.59 11.85
N ARG A 180 6.35 -31.73 12.46
CA ARG A 180 7.61 -31.91 13.17
C ARG A 180 8.63 -32.54 12.23
N ASP A 181 9.83 -31.97 12.27
CA ASP A 181 11.01 -32.48 11.61
C ASP A 181 12.10 -32.79 12.64
N ALA A 182 12.80 -33.91 12.46
CA ALA A 182 13.78 -34.40 13.43
C ALA A 182 15.03 -33.50 13.54
N GLU A 183 15.39 -32.77 12.48
CA GLU A 183 16.60 -31.93 12.42
C GLU A 183 16.27 -30.43 12.56
N ALA A 184 15.20 -29.97 11.91
CA ALA A 184 14.81 -28.56 11.84
C ALA A 184 13.79 -28.14 12.90
N GLY A 185 13.20 -29.08 13.64
CA GLY A 185 12.20 -28.79 14.66
C GLY A 185 10.80 -28.62 14.08
N LEU A 186 10.22 -27.41 14.11
CA LEU A 186 8.89 -27.16 13.52
C LEU A 186 9.02 -26.59 12.12
N LEU A 187 8.31 -27.20 11.16
CA LEU A 187 8.17 -26.71 9.80
C LEU A 187 6.73 -26.28 9.54
N PHE A 188 6.55 -25.20 8.78
CA PHE A 188 5.26 -24.56 8.55
C PHE A 188 4.90 -24.60 7.07
N TRP A 189 3.64 -24.91 6.78
CA TRP A 189 3.15 -25.08 5.43
C TRP A 189 3.06 -23.75 4.67
N ASN A 190 3.55 -23.73 3.43
CA ASN A 190 3.30 -22.70 2.43
C ASN A 190 2.60 -23.32 1.21
N SER A 191 1.49 -22.74 0.77
CA SER A 191 0.68 -23.27 -0.34
C SER A 191 1.40 -23.34 -1.71
N HIS A 192 2.55 -22.68 -1.86
CA HIS A 192 3.36 -22.66 -3.08
C HIS A 192 4.64 -23.48 -2.96
N SER A 193 5.31 -23.45 -1.79
CA SER A 193 6.64 -24.04 -1.60
C SER A 193 6.69 -25.23 -0.64
N GLY A 194 5.59 -25.59 0.01
CA GLY A 194 5.51 -26.69 0.97
C GLY A 194 6.00 -26.32 2.37
N PHE A 195 6.43 -27.31 3.15
CA PHE A 195 6.88 -27.11 4.54
C PHE A 195 8.25 -26.40 4.62
N GLY A 196 8.32 -25.33 5.42
CA GLY A 196 9.53 -24.53 5.60
C GLY A 196 9.48 -23.63 6.84
N SER A 197 10.10 -22.45 6.78
CA SER A 197 10.16 -21.51 7.92
C SER A 197 8.82 -20.82 8.19
N LEU A 198 8.53 -20.47 9.44
CA LEU A 198 7.33 -19.71 9.84
C LEU A 198 7.14 -18.40 9.06
N ALA A 199 8.23 -17.69 8.74
CA ALA A 199 8.18 -16.42 8.02
C ALA A 199 7.57 -16.55 6.61
N GLY A 200 7.61 -17.75 6.03
CA GLY A 200 6.99 -18.06 4.74
C GLY A 200 5.67 -18.81 4.87
N ALA A 201 5.15 -19.06 6.07
CA ALA A 201 3.95 -19.88 6.23
C ALA A 201 2.72 -19.22 5.60
N THR A 202 1.84 -20.03 5.00
CA THR A 202 0.50 -19.58 4.63
C THR A 202 -0.35 -19.51 5.90
N VAL A 203 -0.94 -18.35 6.15
CA VAL A 203 -1.88 -18.14 7.25
C VAL A 203 -3.30 -18.39 6.74
N PHE A 204 -4.00 -19.28 7.41
CA PHE A 204 -5.37 -19.67 7.10
C PHE A 204 -6.33 -19.01 8.10
N SER A 205 -7.48 -18.55 7.63
CA SER A 205 -8.62 -18.30 8.50
C SER A 205 -9.13 -19.63 9.09
N GLU A 206 -9.92 -19.54 10.17
CA GLU A 206 -10.54 -20.73 10.78
C GLU A 206 -11.38 -21.53 9.78
N ALA A 207 -12.14 -20.84 8.93
CA ALA A 207 -12.98 -21.47 7.91
C ALA A 207 -12.13 -22.15 6.83
N GLU A 208 -11.01 -21.56 6.42
CA GLU A 208 -10.10 -22.20 5.47
C GLU A 208 -9.41 -23.41 6.09
N ALA A 209 -8.90 -23.30 7.32
CA ALA A 209 -8.27 -24.41 8.03
C ALA A 209 -9.22 -25.60 8.22
N ALA A 210 -10.50 -25.35 8.53
CA ALA A 210 -11.51 -26.39 8.67
C ALA A 210 -11.86 -27.12 7.35
N ASN A 211 -11.63 -26.49 6.21
CA ASN A 211 -11.94 -27.04 4.88
C ASN A 211 -10.68 -27.46 4.09
N PHE A 212 -9.49 -27.22 4.64
CA PHE A 212 -8.23 -27.53 3.98
C PHE A 212 -7.83 -28.98 4.24
N ASP A 213 -7.49 -29.72 3.17
CA ASP A 213 -7.02 -31.10 3.26
C ASP A 213 -5.50 -31.11 3.52
N PRO A 214 -5.03 -31.49 4.73
CA PRO A 214 -3.62 -31.41 5.07
C PRO A 214 -2.77 -32.35 4.18
N PRO A 215 -1.62 -31.89 3.67
CA PRO A 215 -0.71 -32.73 2.89
C PRO A 215 -0.19 -33.91 3.71
N ILE A 216 0.11 -35.02 3.04
CA ILE A 216 0.79 -36.16 3.65
C ILE A 216 2.25 -35.77 3.93
N ALA A 217 2.68 -35.93 5.18
CA ALA A 217 4.04 -35.68 5.64
C ALA A 217 4.51 -36.84 6.54
N ASP A 218 5.80 -36.85 6.89
CA ASP A 218 6.41 -37.90 7.71
C ASP A 218 5.85 -37.94 9.14
N ASP A 219 5.50 -36.77 9.69
CA ASP A 219 4.73 -36.61 10.93
C ASP A 219 3.38 -35.94 10.64
N GLN A 220 2.36 -36.28 11.43
CA GLN A 220 1.00 -35.78 11.21
C GLN A 220 0.95 -34.25 11.33
N PRO A 221 0.55 -33.52 10.28
CA PRO A 221 0.42 -32.07 10.38
C PRO A 221 -0.68 -31.66 11.37
N GLU A 222 -0.41 -30.63 12.17
CA GLU A 222 -1.31 -30.07 13.18
C GLU A 222 -1.58 -28.59 12.89
N TRP A 223 -2.77 -28.11 13.24
CA TRP A 223 -3.09 -26.68 13.17
C TRP A 223 -2.64 -25.97 14.44
N LEU A 224 -1.91 -24.86 14.27
CA LEU A 224 -1.48 -24.00 15.37
C LEU A 224 -2.06 -22.60 15.18
N ALA A 225 -2.79 -22.11 16.18
CA ALA A 225 -3.27 -20.74 16.22
C ALA A 225 -2.11 -19.77 16.36
N LEU A 226 -2.10 -18.71 15.54
CA LEU A 226 -1.10 -17.67 15.68
C LEU A 226 -1.34 -16.85 16.96
N PRO A 227 -0.28 -16.55 17.72
CA PRO A 227 -0.40 -15.63 18.84
C PRO A 227 -0.73 -14.23 18.34
N ALA A 228 -1.22 -13.40 19.26
CA ALA A 228 -1.34 -11.97 19.00
C ALA A 228 0.03 -11.40 18.56
N PRO A 229 0.08 -10.50 17.56
CA PRO A 229 1.30 -9.79 17.20
C PRO A 229 1.89 -9.08 18.42
N LEU A 230 3.22 -9.02 18.49
CA LEU A 230 3.91 -8.24 19.51
C LEU A 230 3.60 -6.75 19.29
N ASN A 231 3.20 -6.06 20.36
CA ASN A 231 2.99 -4.61 20.39
C ASN A 231 4.30 -3.87 20.58
#